data_AF-A0A7K4GUT5-F1
#
_entry.id   AF-A0A7K4GUT5-F1
#
_cell.length_a   1.000
_cell.length_b   1.000
_cell.length_c   1.000
_cell.angle_alpha   90.00
_cell.angle_beta   90.00
_cell.angle_gamma   90.00
#
_symmetry.space_group_name_H-M   'P 1'
#
loop_
_entity.id
_entity.type
_entity.pdbx_description
1 polymer ?
#
loop_
_entity_poly.entity_id
_entity_poly.type
_entity_poly.pdbx_seq_one_letter_code
_entity_poly.pdbx_strand_id
1 'polypeptide(L)'
;MKGTTHIRCKVGVLAAFLAHPMYQSNEDLIREAKTFVLGYHTKWAYAFHLTKDEAFEVLSKCLPDITRRQQSTGMWKRQNADIYTYGILRALKHAGLLKQDIFRYDLYQNFREKTDLISILAMKNIINETNINVENVVAEIFSTQRKNGSWYNSLSATCFQLQILSELGINTKHESVISAIRWLFEQFYEKFEGKARTWKFDFENIFLPDNYAAEQKGFQQVAPEHGKMGCFSSLESGKGSFIRGNPAITTAIALYTLTKLGYRNDKRILDAYENLYNIRGFGERNGEINEYNWCNGVYKPNSVRYDLNRTGISFDDYLHIVKERKTKK
;
A
#
# COMPACT_ATOMS: atom_id res chain seq x y z
N MET A 1 -12.85 1.24 -14.13
CA MET A 1 -11.58 1.92 -14.50
C MET A 1 -10.40 1.15 -13.95
N LYS A 2 -9.25 1.11 -14.62
CA LYS A 2 -8.08 0.33 -14.17
C LYS A 2 -7.10 1.19 -13.35
N GLY A 3 -6.42 0.58 -12.39
CA GLY A 3 -5.68 1.27 -11.33
C GLY A 3 -4.25 1.65 -11.73
N THR A 4 -3.63 2.52 -10.93
CA THR A 4 -2.32 3.14 -11.24
C THR A 4 -1.16 2.61 -10.41
N THR A 5 -1.45 1.84 -9.35
CA THR A 5 -0.44 1.38 -8.40
C THR A 5 -0.37 -0.14 -8.39
N HIS A 6 0.82 -0.67 -8.66
CA HIS A 6 1.08 -2.10 -8.60
C HIS A 6 1.24 -2.61 -7.15
N ILE A 7 0.48 -2.14 -6.17
CA ILE A 7 0.73 -2.47 -4.76
C ILE A 7 0.48 -3.96 -4.48
N ARG A 8 1.55 -4.73 -4.27
CA ARG A 8 1.50 -6.15 -3.87
C ARG A 8 1.86 -6.27 -2.40
N CYS A 9 1.01 -6.86 -1.56
CA CYS A 9 1.42 -7.47 -0.28
C CYS A 9 2.44 -6.59 0.50
N LYS A 10 3.63 -7.14 0.78
CA LYS A 10 4.81 -6.49 1.36
C LYS A 10 5.19 -5.12 0.78
N VAL A 11 5.04 -4.94 -0.54
CA VAL A 11 5.36 -3.66 -1.20
C VAL A 11 4.36 -2.56 -0.84
N GLY A 12 3.09 -2.91 -0.58
CA GLY A 12 2.10 -1.95 -0.10
C GLY A 12 2.41 -1.43 1.29
N VAL A 13 2.86 -2.33 2.18
CA VAL A 13 3.26 -1.97 3.54
C VAL A 13 4.52 -1.11 3.54
N LEU A 14 5.53 -1.49 2.74
CA LEU A 14 6.72 -0.66 2.54
C LEU A 14 6.38 0.71 1.96
N ALA A 15 5.52 0.78 0.96
CA ALA A 15 5.07 2.04 0.37
C ALA A 15 4.37 2.93 1.41
N ALA A 16 3.54 2.35 2.27
CA ALA A 16 2.88 3.07 3.36
C ALA A 16 3.91 3.69 4.32
N PHE A 17 4.91 2.91 4.77
CA PHE A 17 5.97 3.43 5.63
C PHE A 17 6.77 4.54 4.94
N LEU A 18 7.26 4.29 3.74
CA LEU A 18 8.09 5.26 3.01
C LEU A 18 7.32 6.53 2.61
N ALA A 19 5.98 6.54 2.65
CA ALA A 19 5.19 7.75 2.45
C ALA A 19 5.17 8.68 3.67
N HIS A 20 5.46 8.17 4.88
CA HIS A 20 5.37 8.92 6.12
C HIS A 20 6.74 9.46 6.56
N PRO A 21 6.87 10.76 6.93
CA PRO A 21 8.15 11.35 7.28
C PRO A 21 8.92 10.65 8.40
N MET A 22 8.21 10.02 9.34
CA MET A 22 8.82 9.26 10.46
C MET A 22 9.61 8.03 10.01
N TYR A 23 9.24 7.42 8.87
CA TYR A 23 9.83 6.15 8.41
C TYR A 23 10.55 6.27 7.06
N GLN A 24 10.37 7.36 6.32
CA GLN A 24 10.98 7.55 4.99
C GLN A 24 12.52 7.49 5.00
N SER A 25 13.15 7.74 6.15
CA SER A 25 14.61 7.71 6.35
C SER A 25 15.10 6.43 7.07
N ASN A 26 14.23 5.45 7.29
CA ASN A 26 14.60 4.20 7.94
C ASN A 26 15.41 3.32 6.97
N GLU A 27 16.69 3.10 7.27
CA GLU A 27 17.62 2.39 6.40
C GLU A 27 17.18 0.95 6.08
N ASP A 28 16.57 0.25 7.04
CA ASP A 28 16.09 -1.12 6.82
C ASP A 28 14.93 -1.17 5.83
N LEU A 29 13.96 -0.27 5.98
CA LEU A 29 12.83 -0.12 5.06
C LEU A 29 13.32 0.25 3.65
N ILE A 30 14.29 1.16 3.55
CA ILE A 30 14.90 1.56 2.29
C ILE A 30 15.62 0.38 1.64
N ARG A 31 16.51 -0.31 2.37
CA ARG A 31 17.26 -1.49 1.89
C ARG A 31 16.33 -2.57 1.37
N GLU A 32 15.23 -2.81 2.06
CA GLU A 32 14.22 -3.80 1.66
C GLU A 32 13.47 -3.37 0.41
N ALA A 33 13.09 -2.09 0.30
CA ALA A 33 12.50 -1.53 -0.91
C ALA A 33 13.45 -1.58 -2.11
N LYS A 34 14.75 -1.25 -1.93
CA LYS A 34 15.79 -1.41 -2.97
C LYS A 34 15.88 -2.86 -3.46
N THR A 35 15.83 -3.82 -2.56
CA THR A 35 15.84 -5.25 -2.90
C THR A 35 14.67 -5.63 -3.81
N PHE A 36 13.48 -5.03 -3.65
CA PHE A 36 12.37 -5.25 -4.57
C PHE A 36 12.57 -4.66 -5.96
N VAL A 37 13.20 -3.49 -6.04
CA VAL A 37 13.48 -2.82 -7.32
C VAL A 37 14.52 -3.60 -8.10
N LEU A 38 15.59 -4.06 -7.42
CA LEU A 38 16.73 -4.79 -8.01
C LEU A 38 16.50 -6.30 -8.17
N GLY A 39 15.55 -6.88 -7.43
CA GLY A 39 15.39 -8.34 -7.30
C GLY A 39 14.60 -9.04 -8.43
N TYR A 40 14.31 -10.32 -8.20
CA TYR A 40 13.67 -11.23 -9.16
C TYR A 40 12.32 -10.65 -9.64
N HIS A 41 12.19 -10.51 -10.96
CA HIS A 41 11.08 -9.87 -11.70
C HIS A 41 11.11 -8.34 -11.90
N THR A 42 12.22 -7.65 -11.60
CA THR A 42 12.50 -6.27 -12.10
C THR A 42 11.33 -5.32 -11.92
N LYS A 43 10.98 -5.03 -10.66
CA LYS A 43 9.77 -4.28 -10.31
C LYS A 43 10.04 -2.77 -10.20
N TRP A 44 10.59 -2.20 -11.27
CA TRP A 44 11.14 -0.85 -11.29
C TRP A 44 10.15 0.27 -10.92
N ALA A 45 8.87 0.09 -11.25
CA ALA A 45 7.81 1.04 -10.92
C ALA A 45 7.73 1.36 -9.41
N TYR A 46 8.19 0.47 -8.53
CA TYR A 46 8.17 0.72 -7.08
C TYR A 46 9.23 1.72 -6.60
N ALA A 47 10.24 2.04 -7.41
CA ALA A 47 11.23 3.05 -7.06
C ALA A 47 10.59 4.44 -6.83
N PHE A 48 9.37 4.68 -7.34
CA PHE A 48 8.59 5.88 -7.03
C PHE A 48 8.32 6.08 -5.52
N HIS A 49 8.33 5.00 -4.73
CA HIS A 49 8.12 5.08 -3.28
C HIS A 49 9.39 5.39 -2.48
N LEU A 50 10.57 5.30 -3.12
CA LEU A 50 11.84 5.70 -2.50
C LEU A 50 11.99 7.22 -2.54
N THR A 51 12.90 7.77 -1.73
CA THR A 51 13.33 9.17 -1.90
C THR A 51 13.97 9.33 -3.29
N LYS A 52 14.04 10.57 -3.78
CA LYS A 52 14.57 10.85 -5.13
C LYS A 52 15.97 10.29 -5.33
N ASP A 53 16.86 10.49 -4.36
CA ASP A 53 18.26 10.06 -4.43
C ASP A 53 18.37 8.53 -4.43
N GLU A 54 17.57 7.88 -3.59
CA GLU A 54 17.54 6.42 -3.50
C GLU A 54 16.95 5.78 -4.76
N ALA A 55 15.92 6.40 -5.34
CA ALA A 55 15.35 6.00 -6.62
C ALA A 55 16.35 6.17 -7.77
N PHE A 56 17.09 7.28 -7.80
CA PHE A 56 18.15 7.53 -8.77
C PHE A 56 19.25 6.47 -8.70
N GLU A 57 19.73 6.16 -7.50
CA GLU A 57 20.80 5.17 -7.30
C GLU A 57 20.42 3.79 -7.86
N VAL A 58 19.23 3.28 -7.51
CA VAL A 58 18.80 1.95 -7.95
C VAL A 58 18.39 1.91 -9.43
N LEU A 59 17.71 2.93 -9.92
CA LEU A 59 17.25 2.95 -11.31
C LEU A 59 18.39 3.18 -12.29
N SER A 60 19.43 3.93 -11.92
CA SER A 60 20.63 4.10 -12.76
C SER A 60 21.30 2.76 -13.04
N LYS A 61 21.36 1.86 -12.04
CA LYS A 61 21.87 0.49 -12.20
C LYS A 61 20.98 -0.39 -13.10
N CYS A 62 19.67 -0.12 -13.09
CA CYS A 62 18.69 -0.87 -13.89
C CYS A 62 18.51 -0.32 -15.31
N LEU A 63 18.93 0.92 -15.57
CA LEU A 63 18.60 1.67 -16.79
C LEU A 63 18.94 0.92 -18.08
N PRO A 64 20.10 0.25 -18.21
CA PRO A 64 20.40 -0.54 -19.42
C PRO A 64 19.37 -1.66 -19.66
N ASP A 65 18.94 -2.36 -18.61
CA ASP A 65 17.94 -3.42 -18.74
C ASP A 65 16.53 -2.85 -18.98
N ILE A 66 16.20 -1.70 -18.37
CA ILE A 66 14.96 -0.96 -18.66
C ILE A 66 14.91 -0.62 -20.15
N THR A 67 15.91 0.06 -20.69
CA THR A 67 15.96 0.46 -22.10
C THR A 67 15.90 -0.75 -23.03
N ARG A 68 16.66 -1.81 -22.74
CA ARG A 68 16.70 -3.03 -23.56
C ARG A 68 15.35 -3.75 -23.65
N ARG A 69 14.53 -3.69 -22.59
CA ARG A 69 13.23 -4.38 -22.54
C ARG A 69 12.07 -3.55 -23.10
N GLN A 70 12.30 -2.32 -23.54
CA GLN A 70 11.27 -1.53 -24.22
C GLN A 70 10.90 -2.18 -25.55
N GLN A 71 9.60 -2.41 -25.77
CA GLN A 71 9.06 -2.95 -27.02
C GLN A 71 9.00 -1.86 -28.09
N SER A 72 8.85 -2.25 -29.36
CA SER A 72 8.72 -1.32 -30.48
C SER A 72 7.53 -0.36 -30.38
N THR A 73 6.54 -0.73 -29.57
CA THR A 73 5.40 0.12 -29.22
C THR A 73 5.74 1.18 -28.18
N GLY A 74 6.96 1.21 -27.65
CA GLY A 74 7.34 2.06 -26.52
C GLY A 74 6.95 1.52 -25.14
N MET A 75 6.25 0.39 -25.06
CA MET A 75 5.76 -0.21 -23.81
C MET A 75 6.68 -1.30 -23.24
N TRP A 76 6.51 -1.68 -21.96
CA TRP A 76 7.37 -2.67 -21.28
C TRP A 76 6.74 -4.04 -20.97
N LYS A 77 5.46 -4.24 -21.30
CA LYS A 77 4.76 -5.53 -21.12
C LYS A 77 3.77 -5.78 -22.24
N ARG A 78 3.36 -7.04 -22.41
CA ARG A 78 2.29 -7.45 -23.33
C ARG A 78 0.90 -7.30 -22.71
N GLN A 79 0.73 -7.65 -21.44
CA GLN A 79 -0.54 -7.55 -20.71
C GLN A 79 -0.51 -6.38 -19.73
N ASN A 80 -1.58 -5.60 -19.66
CA ASN A 80 -1.70 -4.38 -18.83
C ASN A 80 -0.49 -3.45 -19.04
N ALA A 81 -0.13 -3.30 -20.31
CA ALA A 81 1.09 -2.64 -20.78
C ALA A 81 1.08 -1.15 -20.45
N ASP A 82 -0.07 -0.51 -20.54
CA ASP A 82 -0.40 0.85 -20.14
C ASP A 82 -0.06 1.12 -18.67
N ILE A 83 -0.63 0.34 -17.75
CA ILE A 83 -0.47 0.51 -16.30
C ILE A 83 0.99 0.32 -15.91
N TYR A 84 1.62 -0.75 -16.42
CA TYR A 84 3.00 -1.05 -16.11
C TYR A 84 3.96 0.01 -16.67
N THR A 85 3.71 0.49 -17.90
CA THR A 85 4.50 1.54 -18.53
C THR A 85 4.35 2.86 -17.77
N TYR A 86 3.12 3.27 -17.40
CA TYR A 86 2.90 4.46 -16.57
C TYR A 86 3.70 4.40 -15.27
N GLY A 87 3.68 3.25 -14.57
CA GLY A 87 4.45 3.05 -13.34
C GLY A 87 5.97 3.21 -13.52
N ILE A 88 6.53 2.67 -14.61
CA ILE A 88 7.96 2.83 -14.94
C ILE A 88 8.29 4.29 -15.24
N LEU A 89 7.52 4.94 -16.11
CA LEU A 89 7.75 6.34 -16.48
C LEU A 89 7.66 7.26 -15.27
N ARG A 90 6.70 7.01 -14.38
CA ARG A 90 6.55 7.73 -13.11
C ARG A 90 7.79 7.57 -12.22
N ALA A 91 8.30 6.35 -12.09
CA ALA A 91 9.51 6.08 -11.30
C ALA A 91 10.77 6.74 -11.91
N LEU A 92 10.94 6.66 -13.23
CA LEU A 92 12.04 7.32 -13.95
C LEU A 92 11.95 8.85 -13.85
N LYS A 93 10.75 9.43 -13.97
CA LYS A 93 10.54 10.87 -13.83
C LYS A 93 10.88 11.34 -12.41
N HIS A 94 10.41 10.61 -11.40
CA HIS A 94 10.73 10.88 -9.99
C HIS A 94 12.24 10.86 -9.74
N ALA A 95 12.95 9.88 -10.28
CA ALA A 95 14.40 9.78 -10.20
C ALA A 95 15.18 10.79 -11.07
N GLY A 96 14.52 11.56 -11.95
CA GLY A 96 15.20 12.46 -12.88
C GLY A 96 15.95 11.75 -14.03
N LEU A 97 15.57 10.52 -14.33
CA LEU A 97 16.18 9.67 -15.37
C LEU A 97 15.34 9.56 -16.65
N LEU A 98 14.14 10.16 -16.67
CA LEU A 98 13.26 10.12 -17.83
C LEU A 98 13.71 11.11 -18.91
N LYS A 99 14.62 10.66 -19.80
CA LYS A 99 15.08 11.45 -20.95
C LYS A 99 14.89 10.63 -22.24
N GLN A 100 14.17 11.18 -23.21
CA GLN A 100 13.74 10.46 -24.42
C GLN A 100 14.93 9.93 -25.25
N ASP A 101 16.05 10.65 -25.28
CA ASP A 101 17.30 10.28 -25.96
C ASP A 101 17.93 8.98 -25.44
N ILE A 102 17.59 8.56 -24.21
CA ILE A 102 18.04 7.29 -23.63
C ILE A 102 17.22 6.10 -24.16
N PHE A 103 16.00 6.34 -24.67
CA PHE A 103 15.06 5.29 -25.03
C PHE A 103 14.98 5.06 -26.53
N ARG A 104 14.83 3.78 -26.92
CA ARG A 104 14.86 3.37 -28.32
C ARG A 104 13.60 3.77 -29.08
N TYR A 105 12.47 3.82 -28.38
CA TYR A 105 11.16 4.10 -28.96
C TYR A 105 10.49 5.26 -28.21
N ASP A 106 9.54 5.93 -28.87
CA ASP A 106 8.78 7.04 -28.27
C ASP A 106 8.07 6.57 -26.99
N LEU A 107 8.38 7.23 -25.88
CA LEU A 107 7.85 6.91 -24.55
C LEU A 107 6.34 7.18 -24.41
N TYR A 108 5.82 8.07 -25.25
CA TYR A 108 4.53 8.73 -25.08
C TYR A 108 3.53 8.42 -26.19
N GLN A 109 3.98 7.83 -27.30
CA GLN A 109 3.16 7.47 -28.45
C GLN A 109 1.85 6.76 -28.03
N ASN A 110 1.94 5.80 -27.13
CA ASN A 110 0.79 5.00 -26.71
C ASN A 110 -0.23 5.70 -25.80
N PHE A 111 0.12 6.87 -25.26
CA PHE A 111 -0.73 7.64 -24.34
C PHE A 111 -1.38 8.86 -25.00
N ARG A 112 -0.70 9.53 -25.94
CA ARG A 112 -1.21 10.75 -26.58
C ARG A 112 -2.50 10.55 -27.39
N GLU A 113 -2.75 9.34 -27.87
CA GLU A 113 -3.88 9.02 -28.74
C GLU A 113 -5.11 8.51 -27.98
N LYS A 114 -5.05 8.41 -26.65
CA LYS A 114 -6.09 7.74 -25.84
C LYS A 114 -6.65 8.64 -24.75
N THR A 115 -7.94 8.48 -24.50
CA THR A 115 -8.70 9.20 -23.48
C THR A 115 -9.01 8.34 -22.24
N ASP A 116 -8.37 7.18 -22.11
CA ASP A 116 -8.50 6.35 -20.91
C ASP A 116 -7.76 6.97 -19.71
N LEU A 117 -8.13 6.54 -18.50
CA LEU A 117 -7.58 7.06 -17.24
C LEU A 117 -6.05 7.04 -17.19
N ILE A 118 -5.40 5.95 -17.62
CA ILE A 118 -3.94 5.81 -17.51
C ILE A 118 -3.26 6.77 -18.49
N SER A 119 -3.82 6.91 -19.69
CA SER A 119 -3.35 7.87 -20.68
C SER A 119 -3.49 9.31 -20.21
N ILE A 120 -4.63 9.67 -19.60
CA ILE A 120 -4.84 10.99 -18.99
C ILE A 120 -3.84 11.28 -17.87
N LEU A 121 -3.60 10.31 -17.00
CA LEU A 121 -2.61 10.45 -15.94
C LEU A 121 -1.19 10.55 -16.47
N ALA A 122 -0.85 9.81 -17.54
CA ALA A 122 0.45 9.91 -18.20
C ALA A 122 0.64 11.30 -18.83
N MET A 123 -0.35 11.79 -19.58
CA MET A 123 -0.31 13.13 -20.16
C MET A 123 -0.14 14.20 -19.08
N LYS A 124 -0.87 14.10 -17.97
CA LYS A 124 -0.85 15.10 -16.89
C LYS A 124 0.44 15.05 -16.07
N ASN A 125 0.79 13.87 -15.57
CA ASN A 125 1.82 13.71 -14.54
C ASN A 125 3.19 13.37 -15.11
N ILE A 126 3.28 12.91 -16.36
CA ILE A 126 4.54 12.54 -17.02
C ILE A 126 4.90 13.56 -18.10
N ILE A 127 4.00 13.76 -19.07
CA ILE A 127 4.24 14.64 -20.23
C ILE A 127 4.10 16.13 -19.84
N ASN A 128 3.29 16.43 -18.82
CA ASN A 128 2.91 17.78 -18.39
C ASN A 128 2.11 18.55 -19.47
N GLU A 129 1.20 17.88 -20.18
CA GLU A 129 0.28 18.58 -21.08
C GLU A 129 -0.70 19.44 -20.28
N THR A 130 -0.90 20.69 -20.70
CA THR A 130 -1.68 21.68 -19.96
C THR A 130 -3.17 21.63 -20.26
N ASN A 131 -3.57 21.10 -21.42
CA ASN A 131 -4.94 21.15 -21.94
C ASN A 131 -5.62 19.77 -21.91
N ILE A 132 -5.43 19.01 -20.84
CA ILE A 132 -6.02 17.68 -20.71
C ILE A 132 -7.42 17.82 -20.12
N ASN A 133 -8.42 17.33 -20.85
CA ASN A 133 -9.77 17.21 -20.32
C ASN A 133 -9.85 16.04 -19.32
N VAL A 134 -9.88 16.36 -18.03
CA VAL A 134 -10.04 15.38 -16.93
C VAL A 134 -11.48 15.23 -16.48
N GLU A 135 -12.41 16.07 -16.95
CA GLU A 135 -13.78 16.17 -16.43
C GLU A 135 -14.55 14.87 -16.61
N ASN A 136 -14.45 14.26 -17.80
CA ASN A 136 -15.15 13.01 -18.11
C ASN A 136 -14.70 11.86 -17.18
N VAL A 137 -13.39 11.77 -16.89
CA VAL A 137 -12.85 10.74 -16.00
C VAL A 137 -13.28 11.00 -14.56
N VAL A 138 -13.21 12.25 -14.10
CA VAL A 138 -13.66 12.62 -12.75
C VAL A 138 -15.15 12.35 -12.58
N ALA A 139 -15.98 12.69 -13.57
CA ALA A 139 -17.41 12.42 -13.57
C ALA A 139 -17.70 10.90 -13.54
N GLU A 140 -16.97 10.10 -14.32
CA GLU A 140 -17.09 8.63 -14.28
C GLU A 140 -16.74 8.10 -12.89
N ILE A 141 -15.64 8.57 -12.27
CA ILE A 141 -15.26 8.19 -10.91
C ILE A 141 -16.39 8.52 -9.93
N PHE A 142 -16.89 9.75 -9.92
CA PHE A 142 -17.96 10.13 -9.00
C PHE A 142 -19.29 9.42 -9.24
N SER A 143 -19.63 9.12 -10.50
CA SER A 143 -20.87 8.41 -10.85
C SER A 143 -20.95 7.00 -10.25
N THR A 144 -19.81 6.40 -9.91
CA THR A 144 -19.73 5.06 -9.31
C THR A 144 -19.61 5.09 -7.79
N GLN A 145 -19.55 6.28 -7.18
CA GLN A 145 -19.51 6.44 -5.74
C GLN A 145 -20.87 6.09 -5.13
N ARG A 146 -20.86 5.34 -4.02
CA ARG A 146 -22.07 4.99 -3.28
C ARG A 146 -22.50 6.13 -2.36
N LYS A 147 -23.77 6.10 -1.94
CA LYS A 147 -24.34 7.08 -0.99
C LYS A 147 -23.57 7.19 0.34
N ASN A 148 -22.93 6.11 0.78
CA ASN A 148 -22.08 6.10 1.98
C ASN A 148 -20.68 6.69 1.74
N GLY A 149 -20.36 7.17 0.54
CA GLY A 149 -19.05 7.73 0.20
C GLY A 149 -18.02 6.71 -0.32
N SER A 150 -18.26 5.41 -0.14
CA SER A 150 -17.36 4.38 -0.63
C SER A 150 -17.45 4.16 -2.14
N TRP A 151 -16.38 3.64 -2.74
CA TRP A 151 -16.46 2.96 -4.03
C TRP A 151 -16.61 1.46 -3.80
N TYR A 152 -17.68 0.90 -4.36
CA TYR A 152 -17.98 -0.54 -4.32
C TYR A 152 -18.06 -1.17 -2.92
N ASN A 153 -18.26 -0.39 -1.84
CA ASN A 153 -18.12 -0.85 -0.45
C ASN A 153 -16.76 -1.54 -0.20
N SER A 154 -15.71 -1.04 -0.86
CA SER A 154 -14.35 -1.57 -0.75
C SER A 154 -13.42 -0.47 -0.24
N LEU A 155 -12.70 -0.79 0.83
CA LEU A 155 -11.65 0.05 1.41
C LEU A 155 -10.54 0.29 0.40
N SER A 156 -10.00 -0.78 -0.21
CA SER A 156 -8.94 -0.64 -1.20
C SER A 156 -9.42 0.12 -2.43
N ALA A 157 -10.63 -0.16 -2.94
CA ALA A 157 -11.15 0.55 -4.10
C ALA A 157 -11.36 2.05 -3.81
N THR A 158 -11.87 2.37 -2.63
CA THR A 158 -12.05 3.75 -2.18
C THR A 158 -10.70 4.47 -2.08
N CYS A 159 -9.70 3.83 -1.48
CA CYS A 159 -8.34 4.37 -1.41
C CYS A 159 -7.74 4.63 -2.80
N PHE A 160 -7.90 3.69 -3.74
CA PHE A 160 -7.39 3.84 -5.11
C PHE A 160 -8.06 5.00 -5.85
N GLN A 161 -9.39 5.13 -5.75
CA GLN A 161 -10.11 6.23 -6.39
C GLN A 161 -9.71 7.59 -5.79
N LEU A 162 -9.52 7.66 -4.47
CA LEU A 162 -8.99 8.87 -3.83
C LEU A 162 -7.59 9.25 -4.30
N GLN A 163 -6.70 8.27 -4.48
CA GLN A 163 -5.36 8.52 -5.03
C GLN A 163 -5.44 9.05 -6.47
N ILE A 164 -6.29 8.46 -7.30
CA ILE A 164 -6.52 8.90 -8.68
C ILE A 164 -7.07 10.34 -8.71
N LEU A 165 -8.10 10.62 -7.93
CA LEU A 165 -8.69 11.96 -7.82
C LEU A 165 -7.67 13.00 -7.38
N SER A 166 -6.82 12.65 -6.39
CA SER A 166 -5.71 13.50 -5.96
C SER A 166 -4.69 13.74 -7.09
N GLU A 167 -4.36 12.72 -7.88
CA GLU A 167 -3.47 12.85 -9.04
C GLU A 167 -4.09 13.69 -10.17
N LEU A 168 -5.42 13.69 -10.29
CA LEU A 168 -6.16 14.53 -11.25
C LEU A 168 -6.29 15.99 -10.77
N GLY A 169 -5.96 16.28 -9.51
CA GLY A 169 -6.01 17.62 -8.91
C GLY A 169 -7.29 17.91 -8.12
N ILE A 170 -8.12 16.91 -7.88
CA ILE A 170 -9.29 17.03 -7.01
C ILE A 170 -8.82 16.99 -5.55
N ASN A 171 -9.07 18.07 -4.82
CA ASN A 171 -8.58 18.25 -3.46
C ASN A 171 -9.54 17.69 -2.40
N THR A 172 -9.07 17.67 -1.15
CA THR A 172 -9.79 17.16 0.03
C THR A 172 -10.97 18.02 0.48
N LYS A 173 -11.23 19.17 -0.16
CA LYS A 173 -12.42 20.00 0.11
C LYS A 173 -13.62 19.65 -0.77
N HIS A 174 -13.43 18.81 -1.80
CA HIS A 174 -14.53 18.37 -2.65
C HIS A 174 -15.49 17.45 -1.88
N GLU A 175 -16.80 17.67 -1.96
CA GLU A 175 -17.81 16.97 -1.14
C GLU A 175 -17.72 15.44 -1.26
N SER A 176 -17.64 14.92 -2.49
CA SER A 176 -17.44 13.48 -2.75
C SER A 176 -16.16 12.93 -2.10
N VAL A 177 -15.07 13.70 -2.09
CA VAL A 177 -13.80 13.29 -1.47
C VAL A 177 -13.93 13.28 0.05
N ILE A 178 -14.56 14.30 0.64
CA ILE A 178 -14.85 14.36 2.07
C ILE A 178 -15.68 13.16 2.51
N SER A 179 -16.74 12.84 1.76
CA SER A 179 -17.61 11.69 2.06
C SER A 179 -16.84 10.37 2.06
N ALA A 180 -15.96 10.17 1.08
CA ALA A 180 -15.10 8.99 1.01
C ALA A 180 -14.07 8.90 2.14
N ILE A 181 -13.45 10.02 2.51
CA ILE A 181 -12.50 10.07 3.64
C ILE A 181 -13.22 9.77 4.95
N ARG A 182 -14.41 10.34 5.18
CA ARG A 182 -15.23 10.04 6.35
C ARG A 182 -15.53 8.54 6.42
N TRP A 183 -15.95 7.95 5.31
CA TRP A 183 -16.20 6.51 5.24
C TRP A 183 -14.94 5.68 5.53
N LEU A 184 -13.76 6.08 5.05
CA LEU A 184 -12.51 5.38 5.40
C LEU A 184 -12.24 5.40 6.92
N PHE A 185 -12.50 6.53 7.59
CA PHE A 185 -12.35 6.60 9.05
C PHE A 185 -13.41 5.78 9.80
N GLU A 186 -14.58 5.53 9.22
CA GLU A 186 -15.57 4.59 9.80
C GLU A 186 -15.07 3.14 9.76
N GLN A 187 -14.10 2.82 8.88
CA GLN A 187 -13.46 1.50 8.80
C GLN A 187 -12.26 1.37 9.76
N PHE A 188 -12.01 2.37 10.61
CA PHE A 188 -10.94 2.36 11.60
C PHE A 188 -11.39 1.68 12.89
N TYR A 189 -10.63 0.69 13.32
CA TYR A 189 -10.86 -0.05 14.55
C TYR A 189 -9.77 0.30 15.55
N GLU A 190 -10.14 0.97 16.65
CA GLU A 190 -9.23 1.20 17.77
C GLU A 190 -8.77 -0.12 18.38
N LYS A 191 -9.68 -1.09 18.50
CA LYS A 191 -9.41 -2.46 18.96
C LYS A 191 -10.21 -3.47 18.13
N PHE A 192 -9.57 -4.57 17.78
CA PHE A 192 -10.16 -5.64 16.99
C PHE A 192 -9.69 -7.01 17.49
N GLU A 193 -10.60 -7.81 18.04
CA GLU A 193 -10.37 -9.20 18.41
C GLU A 193 -10.78 -10.12 17.25
N GLY A 194 -9.84 -10.93 16.74
CA GLY A 194 -10.12 -11.95 15.74
C GLY A 194 -9.75 -13.36 16.23
N LYS A 195 -10.13 -14.39 15.45
CA LYS A 195 -9.97 -15.78 15.89
C LYS A 195 -9.72 -16.79 14.76
N ALA A 196 -8.48 -17.26 14.61
CA ALA A 196 -8.14 -18.29 13.62
C ALA A 196 -8.23 -19.71 14.23
N ARG A 197 -9.18 -20.54 13.76
CA ARG A 197 -9.42 -21.94 14.19
C ARG A 197 -9.51 -22.12 15.73
N THR A 198 -8.37 -22.23 16.40
CA THR A 198 -8.23 -22.42 17.86
C THR A 198 -7.64 -21.22 18.60
N TRP A 199 -7.23 -20.16 17.90
CA TRP A 199 -6.46 -19.04 18.44
C TRP A 199 -7.24 -17.74 18.42
N LYS A 200 -7.05 -16.89 19.43
CA LYS A 200 -7.51 -15.51 19.46
C LYS A 200 -6.32 -14.57 19.25
N PHE A 201 -6.58 -13.42 18.66
CA PHE A 201 -5.59 -12.36 18.45
C PHE A 201 -6.28 -11.01 18.56
N ASP A 202 -5.56 -10.03 19.08
CA ASP A 202 -6.03 -8.65 19.19
C ASP A 202 -5.14 -7.74 18.34
N PHE A 203 -5.77 -6.88 17.56
CA PHE A 203 -5.13 -5.79 16.84
C PHE A 203 -5.64 -4.46 17.37
N GLU A 204 -4.78 -3.45 17.36
CA GLU A 204 -5.14 -2.09 17.76
C GLU A 204 -4.84 -1.13 16.61
N ASN A 205 -5.69 -0.12 16.45
CA ASN A 205 -5.55 0.95 15.46
C ASN A 205 -5.34 0.44 14.02
N ILE A 206 -6.21 -0.44 13.56
CA ILE A 206 -6.14 -1.02 12.21
C ILE A 206 -7.34 -0.60 11.36
N PHE A 207 -7.17 -0.65 10.03
CA PHE A 207 -8.27 -0.49 9.10
C PHE A 207 -8.71 -1.84 8.55
N LEU A 208 -10.00 -2.12 8.65
CA LEU A 208 -10.60 -3.37 8.18
C LEU A 208 -11.87 -3.11 7.37
N PRO A 209 -12.09 -3.85 6.27
CA PRO A 209 -13.35 -3.80 5.55
C PRO A 209 -14.44 -4.57 6.31
N ASP A 210 -15.63 -4.00 6.43
CA ASP A 210 -16.78 -4.67 7.06
C ASP A 210 -17.32 -5.86 6.24
N ASN A 211 -17.07 -5.86 4.92
CA ASN A 211 -17.49 -6.92 4.01
C ASN A 211 -16.37 -7.30 3.05
N TYR A 212 -15.73 -8.43 3.32
CA TYR A 212 -14.59 -8.89 2.52
C TYR A 212 -14.96 -9.31 1.09
N ALA A 213 -16.15 -9.87 0.87
CA ALA A 213 -16.59 -10.22 -0.48
C ALA A 213 -16.80 -8.95 -1.33
N ALA A 214 -17.33 -7.88 -0.72
CA ALA A 214 -17.41 -6.56 -1.34
C ALA A 214 -16.01 -5.95 -1.55
N GLU A 215 -15.10 -6.08 -0.58
CA GLU A 215 -13.71 -5.64 -0.69
C GLU A 215 -13.02 -6.25 -1.92
N GLN A 216 -13.06 -7.58 -2.03
CA GLN A 216 -12.38 -8.28 -3.13
C GLN A 216 -13.01 -7.94 -4.48
N LYS A 217 -14.35 -7.94 -4.57
CA LYS A 217 -15.05 -7.59 -5.81
C LYS A 217 -14.80 -6.14 -6.21
N GLY A 218 -14.87 -5.22 -5.25
CA GLY A 218 -14.64 -3.79 -5.47
C GLY A 218 -13.22 -3.49 -5.90
N PHE A 219 -12.22 -4.08 -5.23
CA PHE A 219 -10.83 -3.95 -5.65
C PHE A 219 -10.60 -4.44 -7.08
N GLN A 220 -11.23 -5.56 -7.48
CA GLN A 220 -11.17 -6.05 -8.86
C GLN A 220 -11.81 -5.12 -9.89
N GLN A 221 -12.80 -4.31 -9.51
CA GLN A 221 -13.39 -3.31 -10.42
C GLN A 221 -12.40 -2.19 -10.75
N VAL A 222 -11.54 -1.84 -9.80
CA VAL A 222 -10.59 -0.72 -9.94
C VAL A 222 -9.18 -1.17 -10.33
N ALA A 223 -8.82 -2.42 -10.09
CA ALA A 223 -7.47 -2.94 -10.33
C ALA A 223 -7.50 -4.38 -10.88
N PRO A 224 -8.20 -4.62 -12.01
CA PRO A 224 -8.43 -5.97 -12.56
C PRO A 224 -7.14 -6.71 -12.95
N GLU A 225 -6.07 -5.98 -13.25
CA GLU A 225 -4.75 -6.52 -13.58
C GLU A 225 -4.12 -7.35 -12.45
N HIS A 226 -4.62 -7.20 -11.22
CA HIS A 226 -4.15 -7.96 -10.07
C HIS A 226 -4.96 -9.24 -9.80
N GLY A 227 -6.02 -9.50 -10.57
CA GLY A 227 -6.84 -10.71 -10.46
C GLY A 227 -7.40 -10.97 -9.06
N LYS A 228 -7.60 -12.24 -8.70
CA LYS A 228 -7.84 -12.65 -7.30
C LYS A 228 -6.51 -12.64 -6.55
N MET A 229 -6.20 -11.52 -5.89
CA MET A 229 -4.99 -11.42 -5.07
C MET A 229 -5.06 -12.29 -3.81
N GLY A 230 -4.06 -13.15 -3.60
CA GLY A 230 -3.86 -13.86 -2.33
C GLY A 230 -3.44 -12.94 -1.17
N CYS A 231 -2.98 -11.72 -1.44
CA CYS A 231 -2.59 -10.74 -0.40
C CYS A 231 -3.73 -10.34 0.53
N PHE A 232 -4.97 -10.45 0.05
CA PHE A 232 -6.16 -10.17 0.83
C PHE A 232 -6.74 -11.44 1.49
N SER A 233 -6.22 -12.64 1.18
CA SER A 233 -6.64 -13.90 1.82
C SER A 233 -6.06 -14.08 3.24
N SER A 234 -6.43 -15.10 4.02
CA SER A 234 -7.62 -15.13 4.87
C SER A 234 -7.21 -15.33 6.34
N LEU A 235 -7.92 -14.75 7.30
CA LEU A 235 -7.96 -15.18 8.71
C LEU A 235 -9.41 -15.60 9.04
N GLU A 236 -9.72 -16.25 10.16
CA GLU A 236 -11.11 -16.51 10.55
C GLU A 236 -11.47 -15.70 11.80
N SER A 237 -12.76 -15.58 12.10
CA SER A 237 -13.31 -15.08 13.36
C SER A 237 -14.36 -16.07 13.89
N GLY A 238 -14.50 -16.15 15.21
CA GLY A 238 -15.37 -17.11 15.87
C GLY A 238 -16.86 -16.75 15.73
N LYS A 239 -17.67 -17.79 15.49
CA LYS A 239 -19.16 -17.87 15.50
C LYS A 239 -19.92 -16.57 15.21
N GLY A 240 -20.21 -16.34 13.92
CA GLY A 240 -21.35 -15.54 13.48
C GLY A 240 -21.06 -14.38 12.54
N SER A 241 -19.80 -13.94 12.42
CA SER A 241 -19.41 -12.80 11.59
C SER A 241 -18.12 -13.13 10.83
N PHE A 242 -18.14 -12.95 9.51
CA PHE A 242 -17.03 -13.27 8.60
C PHE A 242 -16.00 -12.14 8.61
N ILE A 243 -14.80 -12.37 9.14
CA ILE A 243 -13.64 -11.52 8.85
C ILE A 243 -12.51 -12.40 8.35
N ARG A 244 -12.21 -12.28 7.05
CA ARG A 244 -11.17 -13.04 6.37
C ARG A 244 -10.23 -12.14 5.54
N GLY A 245 -9.54 -11.20 6.19
CA GLY A 245 -8.55 -10.33 5.54
C GLY A 245 -7.23 -10.22 6.30
N ASN A 246 -6.14 -9.92 5.59
CA ASN A 246 -4.86 -9.53 6.18
C ASN A 246 -4.93 -8.04 6.62
N PRO A 247 -4.99 -7.73 7.92
CA PRO A 247 -5.15 -6.36 8.41
C PRO A 247 -3.98 -5.46 8.01
N ALA A 248 -2.79 -6.03 7.79
CA ALA A 248 -1.60 -5.24 7.45
C ALA A 248 -1.73 -4.56 6.08
N ILE A 249 -2.31 -5.23 5.07
CA ILE A 249 -2.41 -4.66 3.73
C ILE A 249 -3.51 -3.60 3.63
N THR A 250 -4.68 -3.84 4.24
CA THR A 250 -5.79 -2.87 4.25
C THR A 250 -5.41 -1.64 5.06
N THR A 251 -4.76 -1.83 6.21
CA THR A 251 -4.18 -0.75 7.01
C THR A 251 -3.12 0.02 6.22
N ALA A 252 -2.16 -0.66 5.59
CA ALA A 252 -1.14 0.00 4.79
C ALA A 252 -1.71 0.85 3.65
N ILE A 253 -2.71 0.34 2.91
CA ILE A 253 -3.33 1.07 1.79
C ILE A 253 -4.07 2.31 2.30
N ALA A 254 -4.82 2.19 3.41
CA ALA A 254 -5.49 3.33 4.04
C ALA A 254 -4.48 4.37 4.53
N LEU A 255 -3.45 3.95 5.27
CA LEU A 255 -2.42 4.84 5.81
C LEU A 255 -1.64 5.56 4.71
N TYR A 256 -1.24 4.85 3.66
CA TYR A 256 -0.60 5.47 2.49
C TYR A 256 -1.48 6.56 1.89
N THR A 257 -2.76 6.26 1.67
CA THR A 257 -3.72 7.19 1.06
C THR A 257 -3.94 8.42 1.94
N LEU A 258 -4.26 8.22 3.21
CA LEU A 258 -4.55 9.30 4.15
C LEU A 258 -3.32 10.19 4.39
N THR A 259 -2.12 9.61 4.44
CA THR A 259 -0.86 10.36 4.50
C THR A 259 -0.68 11.27 3.30
N LYS A 260 -0.91 10.76 2.07
CA LYS A 260 -0.83 11.54 0.83
C LYS A 260 -1.90 12.62 0.73
N LEU A 261 -3.07 12.40 1.31
CA LEU A 261 -4.16 13.39 1.41
C LEU A 261 -3.95 14.43 2.52
N GLY A 262 -2.86 14.35 3.30
CA GLY A 262 -2.49 15.36 4.29
C GLY A 262 -2.84 15.02 5.74
N TYR A 263 -3.36 13.82 6.03
CA TYR A 263 -3.73 13.36 7.38
C TYR A 263 -2.56 12.75 8.16
N ARG A 264 -1.31 12.96 7.70
CA ARG A 264 -0.11 12.36 8.29
C ARG A 264 0.12 12.68 9.79
N ASN A 265 -0.43 13.79 10.28
CA ASN A 265 -0.30 14.21 11.68
C ASN A 265 -1.55 13.86 12.53
N ASP A 266 -2.57 13.22 11.95
CA ASP A 266 -3.72 12.74 12.72
C ASP A 266 -3.26 11.65 13.68
N LYS A 267 -3.60 11.78 14.97
CA LYS A 267 -3.16 10.84 16.00
C LYS A 267 -3.52 9.39 15.69
N ARG A 268 -4.72 9.13 15.16
CA ARG A 268 -5.17 7.78 14.81
C ARG A 268 -4.30 7.17 13.72
N ILE A 269 -3.85 8.00 12.77
CA ILE A 269 -2.96 7.60 11.67
C ILE A 269 -1.56 7.29 12.20
N LEU A 270 -1.03 8.13 13.10
CA LEU A 270 0.25 7.88 13.76
C LEU A 270 0.22 6.58 14.58
N ASP A 271 -0.79 6.41 15.43
CA ASP A 271 -0.98 5.22 16.27
C ASP A 271 -1.13 3.95 15.40
N ALA A 272 -1.81 4.06 14.26
CA ALA A 272 -1.95 2.97 13.30
C ALA A 272 -0.65 2.62 12.57
N TYR A 273 0.18 3.62 12.27
CA TYR A 273 1.52 3.39 11.71
C TYR A 273 2.42 2.64 12.70
N GLU A 274 2.41 3.04 13.98
CA GLU A 274 3.15 2.33 15.03
C GLU A 274 2.67 0.88 15.17
N ASN A 275 1.35 0.66 15.15
CA ASN A 275 0.78 -0.68 15.19
C ASN A 275 1.17 -1.51 13.96
N LEU A 276 1.09 -0.94 12.76
CA LEU A 276 1.56 -1.60 11.53
C LEU A 276 3.05 -1.96 11.61
N TYR A 277 3.87 -1.10 12.23
CA TYR A 277 5.31 -1.33 12.41
C TYR A 277 5.56 -2.47 13.39
N ASN A 278 4.79 -2.55 14.47
CA ASN A 278 4.88 -3.64 15.44
C ASN A 278 4.39 -4.99 14.88
N ILE A 279 3.42 -4.95 13.96
CA ILE A 279 2.93 -6.14 13.24
C ILE A 279 3.92 -6.60 12.15
N ARG A 280 4.96 -5.81 11.81
CA ARG A 280 5.96 -6.17 10.79
C ARG A 280 6.81 -7.41 11.15
N GLY A 281 6.80 -7.84 12.41
CA GLY A 281 7.88 -8.63 13.01
C GLY A 281 7.77 -10.16 13.06
N PHE A 282 6.71 -10.82 12.59
CA PHE A 282 6.57 -12.27 12.86
C PHE A 282 6.21 -13.11 11.63
N GLY A 283 7.02 -14.13 11.35
CA GLY A 283 6.70 -15.18 10.41
C GLY A 283 7.17 -16.51 10.97
N GLU A 284 6.27 -17.44 11.23
CA GLU A 284 6.68 -18.77 11.67
C GLU A 284 7.17 -19.60 10.48
N ARG A 285 8.36 -20.19 10.58
CA ARG A 285 8.87 -21.20 9.64
C ARG A 285 9.36 -22.37 10.48
N ASN A 286 8.80 -23.56 10.28
CA ASN A 286 9.13 -24.77 11.04
C ASN A 286 9.00 -24.65 12.58
N GLY A 287 8.05 -23.86 13.08
CA GLY A 287 7.86 -23.65 14.53
C GLY A 287 8.82 -22.64 15.17
N GLU A 288 9.66 -21.97 14.36
CA GLU A 288 10.51 -20.88 14.80
C GLU A 288 9.99 -19.54 14.27
N ILE A 289 9.91 -18.55 15.17
CA ILE A 289 9.61 -17.16 14.81
C ILE A 289 10.80 -16.64 14.00
N ASN A 290 10.63 -16.57 12.69
CA ASN A 290 11.54 -15.89 11.78
C ASN A 290 11.01 -14.47 11.53
N GLU A 291 11.91 -13.50 11.52
CA GLU A 291 11.59 -12.16 11.02
C GLU A 291 11.25 -12.24 9.51
N TYR A 292 10.44 -11.30 9.01
CA TYR A 292 10.26 -10.97 7.57
C TYR A 292 9.11 -11.59 6.74
N ASN A 293 7.96 -11.97 7.32
CA ASN A 293 6.75 -12.27 6.53
C ASN A 293 5.62 -11.23 6.69
N TRP A 294 5.73 -10.16 5.92
CA TRP A 294 4.81 -9.02 5.84
C TRP A 294 3.35 -9.31 5.44
N CYS A 295 3.02 -10.56 5.14
CA CYS A 295 1.70 -10.98 4.67
C CYS A 295 1.20 -12.30 5.25
N ASN A 296 1.94 -12.90 6.18
CA ASN A 296 1.42 -13.96 7.01
C ASN A 296 1.08 -13.24 8.31
N GLY A 297 -0.21 -12.97 8.54
CA GLY A 297 -0.65 -12.23 9.73
C GLY A 297 0.12 -12.71 10.95
N VAL A 298 0.80 -11.77 11.60
CA VAL A 298 1.51 -12.04 12.85
C VAL A 298 0.50 -12.52 13.87
N TYR A 299 0.63 -13.78 14.24
CA TYR A 299 -0.11 -14.40 15.31
C TYR A 299 0.50 -13.97 16.65
N LYS A 300 -0.23 -13.16 17.43
CA LYS A 300 0.03 -12.99 18.85
C LYS A 300 -0.96 -13.86 19.64
N PRO A 301 -0.50 -14.87 20.39
CA PRO A 301 -1.31 -15.46 21.45
C PRO A 301 -1.64 -14.40 22.51
N ASN A 302 -2.80 -14.51 23.16
CA ASN A 302 -3.27 -13.60 24.23
C ASN A 302 -2.37 -13.48 25.48
N SER A 303 -1.13 -13.98 25.44
CA SER A 303 -0.15 -13.77 26.50
C SER A 303 1.26 -14.15 26.06
N VAL A 304 2.02 -13.27 25.40
CA VAL A 304 3.49 -13.32 25.43
C VAL A 304 4.07 -11.91 25.51
N ARG A 305 5.06 -11.82 26.39
CA ARG A 305 5.69 -10.65 27.00
C ARG A 305 6.35 -9.69 26.00
N TYR A 306 6.43 -8.43 26.46
CA TYR A 306 7.45 -7.44 26.13
C TYR A 306 8.79 -8.07 25.74
N ASP A 307 9.40 -7.53 24.68
CA ASP A 307 10.71 -7.89 24.17
C ASP A 307 11.80 -7.53 25.20
N LEU A 308 12.42 -8.56 25.79
CA LEU A 308 13.40 -8.48 26.87
C LEU A 308 14.82 -8.16 26.38
N ASN A 309 15.05 -8.07 25.07
CA ASN A 309 16.39 -7.84 24.54
C ASN A 309 16.79 -6.37 24.44
N ARG A 310 15.92 -5.43 24.82
CA ARG A 310 16.17 -3.98 24.66
C ARG A 310 16.33 -3.16 25.95
N THR A 311 16.14 -3.74 27.13
CA THR A 311 16.13 -2.98 28.40
C THR A 311 17.21 -3.37 29.42
N GLY A 312 18.05 -4.38 29.15
CA GLY A 312 19.21 -4.69 30.00
C GLY A 312 18.88 -5.24 31.40
N ILE A 313 17.67 -5.76 31.62
CA ILE A 313 17.27 -6.38 32.89
C ILE A 313 17.38 -7.90 32.78
N SER A 314 18.06 -8.55 33.73
CA SER A 314 18.24 -10.00 33.71
C SER A 314 16.93 -10.75 33.95
N PHE A 315 16.83 -11.96 33.40
CA PHE A 315 15.64 -12.82 33.52
C PHE A 315 15.29 -13.14 34.99
N ASP A 316 16.28 -13.20 35.87
CA ASP A 316 16.11 -13.50 37.28
C ASP A 316 15.55 -12.31 38.08
N ASP A 317 15.95 -11.07 37.73
CA ASP A 317 15.38 -9.86 38.33
C ASP A 317 13.89 -9.70 37.98
N TYR A 318 13.52 -10.09 36.77
CA TYR A 318 12.12 -10.10 36.32
C TYR A 318 11.28 -11.14 37.07
N LEU A 319 11.84 -12.34 37.34
CA LEU A 319 11.15 -13.36 38.13
C LEU A 319 10.89 -12.92 39.58
N HIS A 320 11.79 -12.12 40.16
CA HIS A 320 11.62 -11.59 41.51
C HIS A 320 10.46 -10.59 41.61
N ILE A 321 10.36 -9.66 40.63
CA ILE A 321 9.28 -8.67 40.54
C ILE A 321 7.90 -9.33 40.31
N VAL A 322 7.86 -10.41 39.53
CA VAL A 322 6.62 -11.17 39.28
C VAL A 322 6.18 -11.97 40.51
N LYS A 323 7.11 -12.49 41.32
CA LYS A 323 6.81 -13.18 42.58
C LYS A 323 6.24 -12.23 43.65
N GLU A 324 6.74 -11.01 43.76
CA GLU A 324 6.22 -10.00 44.70
C GLU A 324 4.81 -9.50 44.31
N ARG A 325 4.47 -9.48 43.02
CA ARG A 325 3.13 -9.09 42.55
C ARG A 325 2.07 -10.17 42.74
N LYS A 326 2.45 -11.44 42.87
CA LYS A 326 1.52 -12.55 43.17
C LYS A 326 1.22 -12.72 44.66
N THR A 327 2.03 -12.15 45.54
CA THR A 327 1.83 -12.20 47.00
C THR A 327 1.03 -11.02 47.56
N LYS A 328 0.65 -10.04 46.73
CA LYS A 328 -0.22 -8.91 47.09
C LYS A 328 -1.64 -9.00 46.51
N LYS A 329 -2.18 -10.20 46.35
CA LYS A 329 -3.61 -10.42 46.08
C LYS A 329 -4.22 -11.32 47.13
#